data_AF-K0B109-F1
#
_entry.id   AF-K0B109-F1
#
_cell.length_a   1.000
_cell.length_b   1.000
_cell.length_c   1.000
_cell.angle_alpha   90.00
_cell.angle_beta   90.00
_cell.angle_gamma   90.00
#
_symmetry.space_group_name_H-M   'P 1'
#
loop_
_entity.id
_entity.type
_entity.pdbx_description
1 polymer ?
#
loop_
_entity_poly.entity_id
_entity_poly.type
_entity_poly.pdbx_seq_one_letter_code
_entity_poly.pdbx_strand_id
1 'polypeptide(L)' 'MTKDNVKNNTCNYVNRKKNNSQIESHETAAWAEIEKQETEAKVPVPSLENVEEAKEWVEENKK' A
#
# COMPACT_ATOMS: atom_id res chain seq x y z
N MET A 1 54.56 30.05 10.35
CA MET A 1 53.27 30.68 9.99
C MET A 1 52.23 29.59 9.93
N THR A 2 51.54 29.43 11.06
CA THR A 2 50.47 28.46 11.31
C THR A 2 49.34 28.71 10.32
N LYS A 3 48.88 27.67 9.61
CA LYS A 3 47.65 27.73 8.83
C LYS A 3 46.58 27.01 9.60
N ASP A 4 45.61 27.80 10.02
CA ASP A 4 44.51 27.44 10.89
C ASP A 4 43.63 26.34 10.27
N ASN A 5 43.44 25.28 11.06
CA ASN A 5 42.15 24.76 11.48
C ASN A 5 40.93 25.25 10.67
N VAL A 6 40.58 24.49 9.63
CA VAL A 6 39.22 24.48 9.09
C VAL A 6 38.62 23.13 9.45
N LYS A 7 37.88 23.09 10.57
CA LYS A 7 36.96 22.00 10.86
C LYS A 7 35.84 22.09 9.82
N ASN A 8 35.87 21.17 8.87
CA ASN A 8 34.81 21.01 7.89
C ASN A 8 33.58 20.50 8.63
N ASN A 9 32.71 21.41 9.06
CA ASN A 9 31.43 21.07 9.66
C ASN A 9 30.52 20.52 8.56
N THR A 10 30.72 19.26 8.17
CA THR A 10 29.77 18.55 7.33
C THR A 10 28.51 18.32 8.16
N CYS A 11 27.52 19.18 7.97
CA CYS A 11 26.17 18.93 8.40
C CYS A 11 25.70 17.66 7.68
N ASN A 12 25.69 16.54 8.40
CA ASN A 12 25.07 15.30 7.94
C ASN A 12 23.57 15.54 7.87
N TYR A 13 23.11 16.03 6.71
CA TYR A 13 21.71 16.04 6.35
C TYR A 13 21.26 14.58 6.35
N VAL A 14 20.67 14.15 7.47
CA VAL A 14 20.15 12.81 7.65
C VAL A 14 19.23 12.55 6.47
N ASN A 15 19.67 11.66 5.57
CA ASN A 15 18.86 11.14 4.48
C ASN A 15 17.73 10.32 5.10
N ARG A 16 16.70 11.03 5.57
CA ARG A 16 15.49 10.45 6.10
C ARG A 16 14.71 9.94 4.89
N LYS A 17 15.13 8.79 4.37
CA LYS A 17 14.31 7.98 3.45
C LYS A 17 12.96 7.88 4.14
N LYS A 18 11.96 8.60 3.62
CA LYS A 18 10.57 8.34 3.99
C LYS A 18 10.34 6.89 3.59
N ASN A 19 10.12 6.03 4.57
CA ASN A 19 9.69 4.67 4.31
C ASN A 19 8.43 4.80 3.44
N ASN A 20 8.51 4.41 2.17
CA ASN A 20 7.35 4.24 1.29
C ASN A 20 6.57 2.98 1.70
N SER A 21 6.53 2.66 3.00
CA SER A 21 5.68 1.63 3.53
C SER A 21 4.24 2.13 3.43
N GLN A 22 3.39 1.36 2.77
CA GLN A 22 1.95 1.60 2.78
C GLN A 22 1.50 1.79 4.24
N ILE A 23 0.83 2.92 4.49
CA ILE A 23 0.38 3.33 5.82
C ILE A 23 -0.85 2.51 6.25
N GLU A 24 -1.55 1.94 5.27
CA GLU A 24 -2.85 1.27 5.44
C GLU A 24 -2.71 -0.24 5.23
N SER A 25 -3.44 -1.02 6.06
CA SER A 25 -3.58 -2.46 5.85
C SER A 25 -4.45 -2.71 4.62
N HIS A 26 -3.97 -3.55 3.71
CA HIS A 26 -4.72 -3.96 2.52
C HIS A 26 -5.34 -5.36 2.68
N GLU A 27 -5.26 -5.97 3.86
CA GLU A 27 -5.80 -7.31 4.10
C GLU A 27 -7.31 -7.38 3.82
N THR A 28 -8.05 -6.30 4.07
CA THR A 28 -9.49 -6.20 3.83
C THR A 28 -9.84 -5.39 2.58
N ALA A 29 -8.85 -5.07 1.73
CA ALA A 29 -9.11 -4.27 0.54
C ALA A 29 -9.83 -5.12 -0.53
N ALA A 30 -10.87 -4.56 -1.17
CA ALA A 30 -11.69 -5.26 -2.16
C ALA A 30 -10.92 -5.82 -3.39
N TRP A 31 -9.68 -5.38 -3.61
CA TRP A 31 -8.79 -5.86 -4.68
C TRP A 31 -7.69 -6.81 -4.20
N ALA A 32 -7.53 -6.98 -2.87
CA ALA A 32 -6.49 -7.84 -2.31
C ALA A 32 -6.81 -9.33 -2.47
N GLU A 33 -8.09 -9.67 -2.58
CA GLU A 33 -8.56 -11.05 -2.64
C GLU A 33 -9.13 -11.38 -4.01
N ILE A 34 -8.20 -11.51 -4.96
CA ILE A 34 -8.48 -11.95 -6.33
C ILE A 34 -8.05 -13.41 -6.42
N GLU A 35 -8.99 -14.33 -6.51
CA GLU A 35 -8.69 -15.77 -6.61
C GLU A 35 -8.08 -16.14 -7.96
N LYS A 36 -8.69 -15.64 -9.04
CA LYS A 36 -8.31 -16.01 -10.41
C LYS A 36 -8.46 -14.81 -11.32
N GLN A 37 -7.71 -14.81 -12.42
CA GLN A 37 -7.86 -13.82 -13.48
C GLN A 37 -8.34 -14.54 -14.74
N GLU A 38 -9.39 -14.02 -15.36
CA GLU A 38 -9.88 -14.56 -16.63
C GLU A 38 -8.84 -14.33 -17.73
N THR A 39 -8.51 -15.38 -18.50
CA THR A 39 -7.38 -15.37 -19.44
C THR A 39 -7.58 -14.43 -20.63
N GLU A 40 -8.81 -14.29 -21.11
CA GLU A 40 -9.13 -13.49 -22.31
C GLU A 40 -9.39 -12.02 -21.96
N ALA A 41 -10.29 -11.77 -21.01
CA ALA A 41 -10.69 -10.42 -20.60
C ALA A 41 -9.70 -9.77 -19.61
N LYS A 42 -8.78 -10.56 -19.02
CA LYS A 42 -7.83 -10.11 -17.98
C LYS A 42 -8.53 -9.46 -16.77
N VAL A 43 -9.76 -9.86 -16.49
CA VAL A 43 -10.51 -9.36 -15.34
C VAL A 43 -10.29 -10.26 -14.12
N PRO A 44 -10.16 -9.68 -12.92
CA PRO A 44 -10.09 -10.44 -11.70
C PRO A 44 -11.47 -11.04 -11.36
N VAL A 45 -11.47 -12.34 -11.06
CA VAL A 45 -12.63 -13.10 -10.60
C VAL A 45 -12.49 -13.29 -9.08
N PRO A 46 -13.42 -12.75 -8.28
CA PRO A 46 -13.41 -12.91 -6.82
C PRO A 46 -13.79 -14.34 -6.40
N SER A 47 -13.51 -14.68 -5.14
CA SER A 47 -14.02 -15.90 -4.49
C SER A 47 -15.54 -15.85 -4.34
N LEU A 48 -16.18 -17.01 -4.15
CA LEU A 48 -17.61 -17.08 -3.88
C LEU A 48 -17.97 -16.37 -2.56
N GLU A 49 -17.17 -16.59 -1.51
CA GLU A 49 -17.35 -15.98 -0.19
C GLU A 49 -17.40 -14.46 -0.27
N ASN A 50 -16.47 -13.84 -1.01
CA ASN A 50 -16.44 -12.38 -1.17
C ASN A 50 -17.65 -11.84 -1.95
N VAL A 51 -18.19 -12.63 -2.88
CA VAL A 51 -19.41 -12.25 -3.62
C VAL A 51 -20.63 -12.28 -2.69
N GLU A 52 -20.70 -13.26 -1.79
CA GLU A 52 -21.78 -13.38 -0.81
C GLU A 52 -21.71 -12.25 0.23
N GLU A 53 -20.54 -12.00 0.83
CA GLU A 53 -20.34 -10.89 1.77
C GLU A 53 -20.66 -9.53 1.14
N ALA A 54 -20.19 -9.28 -0.09
CA ALA A 54 -20.46 -8.03 -0.79
C ALA A 54 -21.96 -7.84 -1.05
N LYS A 55 -22.67 -8.93 -1.36
CA LYS A 55 -24.12 -8.90 -1.56
C LYS A 55 -24.84 -8.59 -0.25
N GLU A 56 -24.50 -9.29 0.83
CA GLU A 56 -25.10 -9.06 2.16
C GLU A 56 -24.90 -7.62 2.61
N TRP A 57 -23.69 -7.08 2.47
CA TRP A 57 -23.42 -5.68 2.80
C TRP A 57 -24.31 -4.71 2.02
N VAL A 58 -24.50 -4.92 0.71
CA VAL A 58 -25.36 -4.07 -0.12
C VAL A 58 -26.83 -4.19 0.31
N GLU A 59 -27.29 -5.39 0.67
CA GLU A 59 -28.65 -5.64 1.14
C GLU A 59 -28.92 -4.98 2.50
N GLU A 60 -27.98 -5.05 3.43
CA GLU A 60 -28.07 -4.41 4.76
C GLU A 60 -28.01 -2.88 4.69
N ASN A 61 -27.30 -2.32 3.72
CA ASN A 61 -27.13 -0.88 3.57
C ASN A 61 -28.18 -0.22 2.66
N LYS A 62 -29.16 -0.98 2.16
CA LYS A 62 -30.34 -0.41 1.49
C LYS A 62 -31.24 0.29 2.51
N LYS A 63 -31.10 1.62 2.58
CA LYS A 63 -32.03 2.53 3.25
C LYS A 63 -33.35 2.67 2.49
#